data_AF-A0A948N4B8-F1
#
_entry.id   AF-A0A948N4B8-F1
#
_cell.length_a   1.000
_cell.length_b   1.000
_cell.length_c   1.000
_cell.angle_alpha   90.00
_cell.angle_beta   90.00
_cell.angle_gamma   90.00
#
_symmetry.space_group_name_H-M   'P 1'
#
loop_
_entity.id
_entity.type
_entity.pdbx_description
1 polymer ?
#
loop_
_entity_poly.entity_id
_entity_poly.type
_entity_poly.pdbx_seq_one_letter_code
_entity_poly.pdbx_strand_id
1 'polypeptide(L)'
;MTSTPALRASLLASLLACAWPTQVQAAGDFVTLSATQCQAVATDTPLPADMEPYRAAVKVCALSRPAQPPQIRLISVFTDDYYKSLPANAPWENFPLPVLVDASGRCVGRLAHLFPVDPPQELVVSAGHWGRGVPHELRLKVLSPAVGGNYPLPSLRWNAKTQAYQTVPSPTSTPTPSEDKTPCP
;
A
#
# COMPACT_ATOMS: atom_id res chain seq x y z
N MET A 1 8.00 32.48 -74.88
CA MET A 1 7.93 33.63 -73.96
C MET A 1 6.64 33.51 -73.17
N THR A 2 6.71 33.52 -71.83
CA THR A 2 5.68 33.99 -70.84
C THR A 2 4.26 33.40 -70.95
N SER A 3 3.50 33.02 -69.93
CA SER A 3 3.56 33.10 -68.46
C SER A 3 2.39 32.23 -67.95
N THR A 4 2.58 31.50 -66.86
CA THR A 4 1.54 30.95 -65.94
C THR A 4 0.83 32.10 -65.19
N PRO A 5 -0.12 31.89 -64.22
CA PRO A 5 -1.09 30.81 -63.91
C PRO A 5 -2.48 31.38 -63.43
N ALA A 6 -3.43 30.51 -63.01
CA ALA A 6 -4.31 30.61 -61.80
C ALA A 6 -5.62 29.80 -61.98
N LEU A 7 -5.83 28.64 -61.33
CA LEU A 7 -6.29 28.38 -59.95
C LEU A 7 -7.64 29.00 -59.54
N ARG A 8 -8.64 28.13 -59.29
CA ARG A 8 -9.60 28.14 -58.16
C ARG A 8 -10.60 26.99 -58.36
N ALA A 9 -11.12 26.27 -57.37
CA ALA A 9 -10.77 25.98 -55.97
C ALA A 9 -11.92 25.05 -55.52
N SER A 10 -11.66 23.74 -55.39
CA SER A 10 -12.67 22.81 -54.86
C SER A 10 -12.57 22.80 -53.34
N LEU A 11 -13.63 23.23 -52.67
CA LEU A 11 -13.83 23.10 -51.22
C LEU A 11 -14.28 21.66 -50.91
N LEU A 12 -13.41 20.89 -50.26
CA LEU A 12 -13.78 19.66 -49.56
C LEU A 12 -13.47 19.87 -48.08
N ALA A 13 -14.53 20.07 -47.29
CA ALA A 13 -14.47 20.19 -45.85
C ALA A 13 -14.41 18.78 -45.23
N SER A 14 -13.25 18.38 -44.74
CA SER A 14 -13.06 17.15 -43.97
C SER A 14 -13.29 17.44 -42.48
N LEU A 15 -14.38 16.93 -41.92
CA LEU A 15 -14.64 16.92 -40.48
C LEU A 15 -13.79 15.80 -39.83
N LEU A 16 -12.69 16.16 -39.18
CA LEU A 16 -11.97 15.28 -38.27
C LEU A 16 -12.67 15.27 -36.90
N ALA A 17 -13.39 14.19 -36.61
CA ALA A 17 -13.89 13.91 -35.27
C ALA A 17 -12.70 13.46 -34.38
N CYS A 18 -12.25 14.35 -33.49
CA CYS A 18 -11.30 14.00 -32.43
C CYS A 18 -12.00 13.08 -31.41
N ALA A 19 -11.85 11.77 -31.57
CA ALA A 19 -12.14 10.82 -30.50
C ALA A 19 -11.00 10.88 -29.47
N TRP A 20 -11.22 11.59 -28.36
CA TRP A 20 -10.31 11.53 -27.23
C TRP A 20 -10.46 10.16 -26.54
N PRO A 21 -9.38 9.39 -26.33
CA PRO A 21 -9.48 8.18 -25.52
C PRO A 21 -9.69 8.61 -24.07
N THR A 22 -10.92 8.50 -23.59
CA THR A 22 -11.20 8.48 -22.15
C THR A 22 -10.52 7.24 -21.57
N GLN A 23 -9.34 7.43 -21.00
CA GLN A 23 -8.70 6.43 -20.15
C GLN A 23 -9.57 6.25 -18.90
N VAL A 24 -10.51 5.33 -18.97
CA VAL A 24 -11.20 4.83 -17.79
C VAL A 24 -10.16 4.05 -16.99
N GLN A 25 -9.58 4.67 -15.96
CA GLN A 25 -8.78 3.96 -14.96
C GLN A 25 -9.69 2.94 -14.29
N ALA A 26 -9.48 1.66 -14.62
CA ALA A 26 -10.27 0.57 -14.09
C ALA A 26 -10.13 0.53 -12.56
N ALA A 27 -11.25 0.67 -11.85
CA ALA A 27 -11.35 0.54 -10.40
C ALA A 27 -11.14 -0.92 -9.89
N GLY A 28 -10.59 -1.81 -10.71
CA GLY A 28 -10.49 -3.26 -10.46
C GLY A 28 -9.10 -3.78 -10.08
N ASP A 29 -8.08 -2.92 -9.94
CA ASP A 29 -6.68 -3.37 -9.78
C ASP A 29 -6.19 -3.54 -8.33
N PHE A 30 -7.01 -3.19 -7.34
CA PHE A 30 -6.64 -3.24 -5.93
C PHE A 30 -7.21 -4.47 -5.22
N VAL A 31 -6.36 -5.13 -4.43
CA VAL A 31 -6.73 -6.22 -3.54
C VAL A 31 -6.54 -5.74 -2.10
N THR A 32 -7.60 -5.79 -1.30
CA THR A 32 -7.52 -5.50 0.13
C THR A 32 -6.96 -6.71 0.87
N LEU A 33 -5.96 -6.44 1.71
CA LEU A 33 -5.32 -7.45 2.54
C LEU A 33 -6.31 -7.92 3.62
N SER A 34 -6.57 -9.23 3.68
CA SER A 34 -7.38 -9.81 4.76
C SER A 34 -6.49 -10.25 5.91
N ALA A 35 -6.70 -9.67 7.09
CA ALA A 35 -5.98 -10.04 8.31
C ALA A 35 -6.15 -11.54 8.66
N THR A 36 -7.29 -12.14 8.31
CA THR A 36 -7.57 -13.57 8.57
C THR A 36 -6.78 -14.52 7.67
N GLN A 37 -6.21 -14.03 6.56
CA GLN A 37 -5.39 -14.83 5.65
C GLN A 37 -3.90 -14.77 6.03
N CYS A 38 -3.52 -13.91 6.97
CA CYS A 38 -2.16 -13.81 7.47
C CYS A 38 -1.78 -15.05 8.29
N GLN A 39 -0.57 -15.54 8.07
CA GLN A 39 -0.07 -16.76 8.70
C GLN A 39 0.83 -16.44 9.88
N ALA A 40 0.82 -17.29 10.90
CA ALA A 40 1.81 -17.21 11.97
C ALA A 40 3.23 -17.29 11.38
N VAL A 41 4.16 -16.54 11.95
CA VAL A 41 5.57 -16.64 11.57
C VAL A 41 6.14 -17.99 11.99
N ALA A 42 6.91 -18.64 11.11
CA ALA A 42 7.60 -19.88 11.48
C ALA A 42 8.68 -19.62 12.54
N THR A 43 8.92 -20.59 13.42
CA THR A 43 9.82 -20.44 14.58
C THR A 43 11.26 -20.06 14.19
N ASP A 44 11.70 -20.51 13.03
CA ASP A 44 13.04 -20.26 12.47
C ASP A 44 13.13 -19.02 11.59
N THR A 45 12.00 -18.35 11.32
CA THR A 45 12.00 -17.13 10.51
C THR A 45 12.59 -15.97 11.34
N PRO A 46 13.64 -15.29 10.84
CA PRO A 46 14.18 -14.11 11.49
C PRO A 46 13.15 -12.99 11.51
N LEU A 47 13.02 -12.33 12.66
CA LEU A 47 12.21 -11.13 12.81
C LEU A 47 13.11 -9.92 13.10
N PRO A 48 12.61 -8.70 12.81
CA PRO A 48 13.16 -7.49 13.41
C PRO A 48 13.29 -7.65 14.93
N ALA A 49 14.39 -7.15 15.51
CA ALA A 49 14.70 -7.35 16.92
C ALA A 49 13.62 -6.80 17.87
N ASP A 50 12.94 -5.73 17.46
CA ASP A 50 11.81 -5.12 18.17
C ASP A 50 10.51 -5.96 18.10
N MET A 51 10.39 -6.85 17.12
CA MET A 51 9.26 -7.79 16.97
C MET A 51 9.48 -9.14 17.67
N GLU A 52 10.73 -9.50 17.96
CA GLU A 52 11.08 -10.80 18.55
C GLU A 52 10.35 -11.11 19.87
N PRO A 53 10.20 -10.16 20.82
CA PRO A 53 9.43 -10.39 22.06
C PRO A 53 7.96 -10.77 21.83
N TYR A 54 7.42 -10.40 20.66
CA TYR A 54 6.03 -10.59 20.30
C TYR A 54 5.82 -11.74 19.32
N ARG A 55 6.83 -12.60 19.06
CA ARG A 55 6.81 -13.66 18.04
C ARG A 55 5.51 -14.47 17.97
N ALA A 56 4.95 -14.86 19.13
CA ALA A 56 3.71 -15.64 19.19
C ALA A 56 2.49 -14.91 18.60
N ALA A 57 2.51 -13.57 18.58
CA ALA A 57 1.49 -12.71 17.99
C ALA A 57 1.91 -12.11 16.64
N VAL A 58 3.13 -12.37 16.16
CA VAL A 58 3.58 -11.86 14.85
C VAL A 58 3.00 -12.73 13.74
N LYS A 59 2.44 -12.07 12.72
CA LYS A 59 1.97 -12.73 11.50
C LYS A 59 2.56 -12.10 10.25
N VAL A 60 2.59 -12.91 9.21
CA VAL A 60 3.06 -12.56 7.88
C VAL A 60 1.88 -12.59 6.93
N CYS A 61 1.61 -11.46 6.29
CA CYS A 61 0.55 -11.30 5.30
C CYS A 61 1.17 -11.19 3.91
N ALA A 62 0.82 -12.12 3.03
CA ALA A 62 1.26 -12.08 1.63
C ALA A 62 0.52 -10.97 0.88
N LEU A 63 1.27 -10.07 0.23
CA LEU A 63 0.71 -9.12 -0.72
C LEU A 63 0.79 -9.78 -2.11
N SER A 64 -0.28 -10.47 -2.49
CA SER A 64 -0.41 -11.12 -3.80
C SER A 64 -1.77 -10.92 -4.44
N ARG A 65 -1.80 -11.11 -5.77
CA ARG A 65 -3.02 -11.42 -6.49
C ARG A 65 -3.23 -12.94 -6.50
N PRO A 66 -4.49 -13.40 -6.68
CA PRO A 66 -4.76 -14.81 -6.94
C PRO A 66 -3.85 -15.35 -8.06
N ALA A 67 -3.33 -16.56 -7.85
CA ALA A 67 -2.46 -17.28 -8.80
C ALA A 67 -1.09 -16.62 -9.10
N GLN A 68 -0.61 -15.66 -8.29
CA GLN A 68 0.77 -15.14 -8.38
C GLN A 68 1.50 -15.31 -7.04
N PRO A 69 2.78 -15.75 -7.05
CA PRO A 69 3.57 -15.82 -5.82
C PRO A 69 3.81 -14.40 -5.27
N PRO A 70 3.61 -14.18 -3.95
CA PRO A 70 3.84 -12.87 -3.34
C PRO A 70 5.32 -12.49 -3.42
N GLN A 71 5.60 -11.30 -3.94
CA GLN A 71 6.96 -10.73 -3.92
C GLN A 71 7.21 -9.87 -2.69
N ILE A 72 6.15 -9.28 -2.13
CA ILE A 72 6.19 -8.45 -0.93
C ILE A 72 5.31 -9.11 0.14
N ARG A 73 5.78 -9.07 1.38
CA ARG A 73 5.03 -9.50 2.57
C ARG A 73 4.99 -8.38 3.59
N LEU A 74 3.88 -8.27 4.30
CA LEU A 74 3.74 -7.41 5.47
C LEU A 74 3.95 -8.27 6.72
N ILE A 75 4.84 -7.86 7.60
CA ILE A 75 5.06 -8.47 8.91
C ILE A 75 4.53 -7.49 9.96
N SER A 76 3.66 -7.97 10.85
CA SER A 76 3.05 -7.15 11.89
C SER A 76 2.79 -7.96 13.16
N VAL A 77 2.77 -7.26 14.29
CA VAL A 77 2.24 -7.80 15.56
C VAL A 77 0.73 -7.68 15.55
N PHE A 78 0.03 -8.80 15.74
CA PHE A 78 -1.42 -8.82 15.89
C PHE A 78 -1.76 -8.56 17.36
N THR A 79 -1.97 -7.29 17.70
CA THR A 79 -2.16 -6.80 19.08
C THR A 79 -3.27 -7.53 19.83
N ASP A 80 -4.39 -7.81 19.16
CA ASP A 80 -5.51 -8.55 19.76
C ASP A 80 -5.10 -9.96 20.17
N ASP A 81 -4.29 -10.64 19.35
CA ASP A 81 -3.83 -11.99 19.66
C ASP A 81 -2.81 -12.00 20.80
N TYR A 82 -1.97 -10.95 20.88
CA TYR A 82 -1.10 -10.72 22.02
C TYR A 82 -1.91 -10.53 23.31
N TYR A 83 -2.86 -9.60 23.34
CA TYR A 83 -3.64 -9.30 24.55
C TYR A 83 -4.58 -10.41 24.99
N LYS A 84 -5.12 -11.22 24.06
CA LYS A 84 -5.92 -12.41 24.41
C LYS A 84 -5.16 -13.42 25.28
N SER A 85 -3.83 -13.43 25.21
CA SER A 85 -3.00 -14.33 26.01
C SER A 85 -2.70 -13.79 27.42
N LEU A 86 -3.04 -12.53 27.69
CA LEU A 86 -2.69 -11.82 28.91
C LEU A 86 -3.89 -11.61 29.83
N PRO A 87 -3.65 -11.32 31.13
CA PRO A 87 -4.70 -10.88 32.04
C PRO A 87 -5.39 -9.59 31.56
N ALA A 88 -6.66 -9.41 31.92
CA ALA A 88 -7.47 -8.26 31.48
C ALA A 88 -6.91 -6.88 31.92
N ASN A 89 -6.03 -6.84 32.91
CA ASN A 89 -5.36 -5.65 33.42
C ASN A 89 -3.91 -5.53 32.96
N ALA A 90 -3.52 -6.26 31.90
CA ALA A 90 -2.21 -6.12 31.30
C ALA A 90 -1.95 -4.67 30.87
N PRO A 91 -0.72 -4.15 31.06
CA PRO A 91 -0.38 -2.80 30.66
C PRO A 91 -0.46 -2.64 29.14
N TRP A 92 -0.69 -1.40 28.70
CA TRP A 92 -0.57 -1.04 27.30
C TRP A 92 0.89 -1.10 26.85
N GLU A 93 1.11 -1.68 25.67
CA GLU A 93 2.41 -1.90 25.06
C GLU A 93 2.56 -0.97 23.86
N ASN A 94 3.79 -0.51 23.62
CA ASN A 94 4.13 0.23 22.41
C ASN A 94 4.66 -0.77 21.37
N PHE A 95 3.77 -1.26 20.51
CA PHE A 95 4.13 -2.27 19.52
C PHE A 95 5.00 -1.69 18.40
N PRO A 96 5.93 -2.50 17.86
CA PRO A 96 6.70 -2.12 16.69
C PRO A 96 5.81 -1.95 15.46
N LEU A 97 6.10 -0.92 14.66
CA LEU A 97 5.36 -0.65 13.42
C LEU A 97 5.54 -1.76 12.38
N PRO A 98 4.50 -2.08 11.59
CA PRO A 98 4.56 -3.13 10.57
C PRO A 98 5.63 -2.84 9.51
N VAL A 99 6.29 -3.89 9.04
CA VAL A 99 7.36 -3.80 8.04
C VAL A 99 6.98 -4.54 6.76
N LEU A 100 7.29 -3.92 5.62
CA LEU A 100 7.18 -4.53 4.30
C LEU A 100 8.54 -5.15 3.98
N VAL A 101 8.54 -6.43 3.64
CA VAL A 101 9.76 -7.16 3.25
C VAL A 101 9.60 -7.77 1.86
N ASP A 102 10.69 -7.87 1.12
CA ASP A 102 10.72 -8.61 -0.12
C ASP A 102 10.89 -10.13 0.09
N ALA A 103 10.97 -10.89 -1.00
CA ALA A 103 11.15 -12.34 -0.97
C ALA A 103 12.44 -12.78 -0.23
N SER A 104 13.49 -11.95 -0.22
CA SER A 104 14.73 -12.21 0.49
C SER A 104 14.66 -11.90 2.00
N GLY A 105 13.59 -11.24 2.45
CA GLY A 105 13.43 -10.78 3.83
C GLY A 105 14.02 -9.38 4.08
N ARG A 106 14.53 -8.71 3.04
CA ARG A 106 15.02 -7.34 3.16
C ARG A 106 13.86 -6.37 3.36
N CYS A 107 14.02 -5.42 4.28
CA CYS A 107 13.06 -4.32 4.50
C CYS A 107 12.98 -3.44 3.25
N VAL A 108 11.77 -3.24 2.75
CA VAL A 108 11.47 -2.38 1.60
C VAL A 108 10.49 -1.28 1.95
N GLY A 109 10.02 -1.18 3.19
CA GLY A 109 9.14 -0.11 3.65
C GLY A 109 8.60 -0.39 5.05
N ARG A 110 7.96 0.61 5.65
CA ARG A 110 7.25 0.49 6.93
C ARG A 110 5.88 1.16 6.80
N LEU A 111 4.91 0.68 7.57
CA LEU A 111 3.62 1.36 7.74
C LEU A 111 3.71 2.31 8.94
N ALA A 112 3.03 3.44 8.87
CA ALA A 112 3.00 4.42 9.97
C ALA A 112 1.97 4.10 11.08
N HIS A 113 1.18 3.03 10.89
CA HIS A 113 0.13 2.58 11.80
C HIS A 113 0.20 1.08 11.99
N LEU A 114 -0.27 0.59 13.14
CA LEU A 114 -0.35 -0.85 13.41
C LEU A 114 -1.36 -1.53 12.49
N PHE A 115 -1.10 -2.80 12.16
CA PHE A 115 -1.98 -3.64 11.36
C PHE A 115 -2.22 -4.98 12.08
N PRO A 116 -3.45 -5.50 12.11
CA PRO A 116 -4.67 -4.91 11.57
C PRO A 116 -5.31 -3.86 12.47
N VAL A 117 -4.99 -3.87 13.78
CA VAL A 117 -5.60 -3.01 14.79
C VAL A 117 -4.54 -2.11 15.40
N ASP A 118 -4.88 -0.82 15.51
CA ASP A 118 -4.15 0.24 16.19
C ASP A 118 -5.12 0.88 17.20
N PRO A 119 -5.39 0.22 18.35
CA PRO A 119 -6.58 0.50 19.15
C PRO A 119 -6.75 2.00 19.50
N PRO A 120 -7.94 2.60 19.33
CA PRO A 120 -9.24 1.98 18.99
C PRO A 120 -9.52 1.91 17.48
N GLN A 121 -8.50 2.06 16.64
CA GLN A 121 -8.60 2.15 15.20
C GLN A 121 -8.21 0.83 14.51
N GLU A 122 -8.58 0.70 13.25
CA GLU A 122 -8.13 -0.39 12.37
C GLU A 122 -7.46 0.16 11.12
N LEU A 123 -6.48 -0.56 10.60
CA LEU A 123 -5.81 -0.20 9.35
C LEU A 123 -6.25 -1.12 8.21
N VAL A 124 -6.82 -0.52 7.17
CA VAL A 124 -7.09 -1.19 5.90
C VAL A 124 -5.93 -0.92 4.94
N VAL A 125 -5.36 -2.01 4.42
CA VAL A 125 -4.30 -1.98 3.41
C VAL A 125 -4.82 -2.55 2.10
N SER A 126 -4.78 -1.77 1.03
CA SER A 126 -5.15 -2.22 -0.31
C SER A 126 -3.96 -2.11 -1.26
N ALA A 127 -3.62 -3.19 -1.94
CA ALA A 127 -2.46 -3.31 -2.81
C ALA A 127 -2.86 -3.37 -4.28
N GLY A 128 -2.27 -2.53 -5.12
CA GLY A 128 -2.66 -2.39 -6.53
C GLY A 128 -1.52 -2.00 -7.45
N HIS A 129 -1.89 -1.74 -8.72
CA HIS A 129 -0.96 -1.37 -9.79
C HIS A 129 0.22 -2.35 -9.91
N TRP A 130 -0.12 -3.64 -10.03
CA TRP A 130 0.85 -4.72 -9.96
C TRP A 130 1.80 -4.78 -11.16
N GLY A 131 3.09 -4.89 -10.89
CA GLY A 131 4.13 -5.17 -11.88
C GLY A 131 5.00 -6.33 -11.41
N ARG A 132 5.08 -7.41 -12.20
CA ARG A 132 5.90 -8.62 -11.89
C ARG A 132 5.66 -9.17 -10.47
N GLY A 133 4.42 -9.16 -9.98
CA GLY A 133 4.05 -9.64 -8.64
C GLY A 133 4.33 -8.67 -7.49
N VAL A 134 4.87 -7.48 -7.77
CA VAL A 134 5.04 -6.39 -6.80
C VAL A 134 3.88 -5.40 -6.95
N PRO A 135 3.15 -5.05 -5.88
CA PRO A 135 2.17 -3.97 -5.95
C PRO A 135 2.90 -2.63 -6.03
N HIS A 136 2.68 -1.82 -7.07
CA HIS A 136 3.36 -0.54 -7.17
C HIS A 136 2.72 0.55 -6.30
N GLU A 137 1.55 0.29 -5.74
CA GLU A 137 0.86 1.20 -4.84
C GLU A 137 0.19 0.42 -3.70
N LEU A 138 0.39 0.89 -2.47
CA LEU A 138 -0.37 0.50 -1.30
C LEU A 138 -1.17 1.71 -0.83
N ARG A 139 -2.49 1.56 -0.82
CA ARG A 139 -3.42 2.53 -0.24
C ARG A 139 -3.70 2.14 1.19
N LEU A 140 -3.62 3.12 2.07
CA LEU A 140 -3.78 2.97 3.51
C LEU A 140 -4.99 3.79 3.95
N LYS A 141 -5.86 3.19 4.75
CA LYS A 141 -7.05 3.86 5.30
C LYS A 141 -7.24 3.43 6.75
N VAL A 142 -7.41 4.42 7.62
CA VAL A 142 -7.78 4.19 9.01
C VAL A 142 -9.30 4.11 9.11
N LEU A 143 -9.77 3.07 9.79
CA LEU A 143 -11.14 3.00 10.29
C LEU A 143 -11.14 3.47 11.74
N SER A 144 -11.89 4.52 12.04
CA SER A 144 -11.93 5.08 13.40
C SER A 144 -13.37 5.21 13.89
N PRO A 145 -13.68 4.75 15.11
CA PRO A 145 -14.98 4.94 15.73
C PRO A 145 -15.18 6.37 16.26
N ALA A 146 -14.16 7.23 16.24
CA ALA A 146 -14.24 8.60 16.70
C ALA A 146 -15.13 9.46 15.78
N VAL A 147 -15.54 10.62 16.26
CA VAL A 147 -16.41 11.58 15.52
C VAL A 147 -15.79 11.99 14.16
N GLY A 148 -14.46 12.01 14.06
CA GLY A 148 -13.75 12.28 12.80
C GLY A 148 -13.92 11.20 11.73
N GLY A 149 -14.39 10.01 12.12
CA GLY A 149 -14.64 8.89 11.23
C GLY A 149 -13.39 8.35 10.54
N ASN A 150 -13.61 7.66 9.43
CA ASN A 150 -12.56 7.00 8.67
C ASN A 150 -11.80 8.00 7.80
N TYR A 151 -10.48 7.88 7.71
CA TYR A 151 -9.65 8.78 6.91
C TYR A 151 -8.57 8.03 6.12
N PRO A 152 -8.23 8.49 4.91
CA PRO A 152 -7.11 7.96 4.16
C PRO A 152 -5.79 8.45 4.76
N LEU A 153 -4.77 7.61 4.68
CA LEU A 153 -3.39 7.97 4.95
C LEU A 153 -2.64 8.23 3.63
N PRO A 154 -1.45 8.85 3.69
CA PRO A 154 -0.53 8.84 2.56
C PRO A 154 -0.33 7.42 2.01
N SER A 155 -0.29 7.30 0.69
CA SER A 155 -0.08 6.01 0.02
C SER A 155 1.40 5.67 -0.04
N LEU A 156 1.74 4.39 -0.12
CA LEU A 156 3.10 3.95 -0.36
C LEU A 156 3.26 3.56 -1.82
N ARG A 157 4.23 4.13 -2.53
CA ARG A 157 4.53 3.81 -3.92
C ARG A 157 5.88 3.14 -4.08
N TRP A 158 5.90 2.07 -4.86
CA TRP A 158 7.13 1.35 -5.18
C TRP A 158 8.05 2.22 -6.05
N ASN A 159 9.27 2.43 -5.59
CA ASN A 159 10.34 3.03 -6.35
C ASN A 159 11.26 1.93 -6.90
N ALA A 160 11.17 1.66 -8.20
CA ALA A 160 11.95 0.61 -8.85
C ALA A 160 13.46 0.86 -8.84
N LYS A 161 13.92 2.10 -8.69
CA LYS A 161 15.35 2.44 -8.64
C LYS A 161 15.96 2.07 -7.29
N THR A 162 15.24 2.34 -6.20
CA THR A 162 15.69 2.03 -4.83
C THR A 162 15.19 0.68 -4.33
N GLN A 163 14.31 0.02 -5.09
CA GLN A 163 13.61 -1.21 -4.71
C GLN A 163 12.99 -1.11 -3.31
N ALA A 164 12.30 0.00 -3.06
CA ALA A 164 11.66 0.32 -1.79
C ALA A 164 10.40 1.16 -2.01
N TYR A 165 9.47 1.09 -1.07
CA TYR A 165 8.30 1.94 -1.00
C TYR A 165 8.65 3.32 -0.45
N GLN A 166 8.01 4.33 -1.02
CA GLN A 166 8.12 5.72 -0.59
C GLN A 166 6.73 6.26 -0.30
N THR A 167 6.59 7.02 0.78
CA THR A 167 5.35 7.73 1.06
C THR A 167 5.11 8.78 -0.02
N VAL A 168 3.88 8.80 -0.53
CA VAL A 168 3.38 9.86 -1.38
C VAL A 168 2.08 10.41 -0.80
N PRO A 169 1.83 11.72 -0.92
CA PRO A 169 0.56 12.30 -0.51
C PRO A 169 -0.61 11.55 -1.15
N SER A 170 -1.61 11.20 -0.35
CA SER A 170 -2.84 10.67 -0.91
C SER A 170 -3.57 11.80 -1.63
N PRO A 171 -4.16 11.57 -2.81
CA PRO A 171 -4.90 12.59 -3.55
C PRO A 171 -6.12 13.13 -2.77
N THR A 172 -6.52 12.46 -1.68
CA THR A 172 -7.68 12.78 -0.85
C THR A 172 -7.34 13.21 0.57
N SER A 173 -6.05 13.34 0.94
CA SER A 173 -5.63 13.67 2.31
C SER A 173 -5.34 15.16 2.50
N THR A 174 -6.02 15.78 3.45
CA THR A 174 -5.62 17.06 4.07
C THR A 174 -4.31 16.84 4.86
N PRO A 175 -3.37 17.81 4.91
CA PRO A 175 -2.06 17.57 5.49
C PRO A 175 -2.11 17.53 7.03
N THR A 176 -1.59 16.46 7.63
CA THR A 176 -1.32 16.36 9.08
C THR A 176 0.20 16.25 9.28
N PRO A 177 0.81 16.90 10.30
CA PRO A 177 2.25 16.97 10.40
C PRO A 177 2.87 15.79 11.18
N SER A 178 4.10 15.47 10.75
CA SER A 178 5.13 14.62 11.39
C SER A 178 5.00 13.11 11.20
N GLU A 179 5.37 12.63 10.01
CA GLU A 179 5.83 11.25 9.80
C GLU A 179 7.18 11.01 10.49
N ASP A 180 7.29 9.93 11.28
CA ASP A 180 8.58 9.38 11.67
C ASP A 180 9.32 8.90 10.40
N LYS A 181 10.48 9.50 10.16
CA LYS A 181 11.33 9.26 8.98
C LYS A 181 12.41 8.21 9.22
N THR A 182 12.32 7.44 10.30
CA THR A 182 13.33 6.44 10.63
C THR A 182 13.48 5.44 9.47
N PRO A 183 14.63 5.42 8.77
CA PRO A 183 14.86 4.49 7.67
C PRO A 183 14.80 3.04 8.14
N CYS A 184 14.50 2.11 7.24
CA CYS A 184 14.87 0.71 7.47
C CYS A 184 16.39 0.66 7.76
N PRO A 185 16.85 -0.03 8.81
CA PRO A 185 18.28 -0.24 9.06
C PRO A 185 18.95 -1.03 7.92
#